data_AF-A0A0D0MWC7-F1
#
_entry.id   AF-A0A0D0MWC7-F1
#
_cell.length_a   1.000
_cell.length_b   1.000
_cell.length_c   1.000
_cell.angle_alpha   90.00
_cell.angle_beta   90.00
_cell.angle_gamma   90.00
#
_symmetry.space_group_name_H-M   'P 1'
#
loop_
_entity.id
_entity.type
_entity.pdbx_description
1 polymer ?
#
loop_
_entity_poly.entity_id
_entity_poly.type
_entity_poly.pdbx_seq_one_letter_code
_entity_poly.pdbx_strand_id
1 'polypeptide(L)'
;MKSSLRVKSLALALAVAFAFAGAANAQTAGAPGALVETTPAANAKGEQVVAGGQVPDEATRVAVIEALRRIYGAANVVDKIEVVNTVSMPANWAANVQRLITPSLKDIHRGQFQIEGTQMALSGEVGNEALRQKIVSDMANSLNPTYTIKNSLRVPVSEQIAVDQALANRTIEFELGSATLTRKGRDILDEMAPILQKLTNKSVAVVGHTDNAGSRASNLALSQSRAEAVKGYLVGKGIDPMTLTTSGVGPDQPVASNATDDGRSRNRRIEFRVGRT
;
A
#
# COMPACT_ATOMS: atom_id res chain seq x y z
N MET A 1 0.19 24.62 24.48
CA MET A 1 -0.22 23.88 23.26
C MET A 1 0.00 22.38 23.50
N LYS A 2 -0.64 21.48 22.74
CA LYS A 2 -0.40 20.03 22.89
C LYS A 2 0.95 19.66 22.24
N SER A 3 1.74 18.81 22.89
CA SER A 3 2.93 18.22 22.27
C SER A 3 2.53 17.41 21.02
N SER A 4 3.34 17.46 19.97
CA SER A 4 3.20 16.61 18.78
C SER A 4 4.59 16.18 18.32
N LEU A 5 4.83 14.87 18.27
CA LEU A 5 6.02 14.24 17.69
C LEU A 5 5.58 13.37 16.52
N ARG A 6 6.24 13.51 15.37
CA ARG A 6 6.00 12.75 14.14
C ARG A 6 7.29 12.08 13.70
N VAL A 7 7.28 10.75 13.68
CA VAL A 7 8.34 9.92 13.11
C VAL A 7 7.81 9.32 11.81
N LYS A 8 8.50 9.58 10.69
CA LYS A 8 8.14 9.06 9.35
C LYS A 8 9.28 8.21 8.80
N SER A 9 8.98 6.98 8.38
CA SER A 9 9.87 6.17 7.55
C SER A 9 9.59 6.46 6.08
N LEU A 10 10.56 7.04 5.37
CA LEU A 10 10.33 7.63 4.06
C LEU A 10 10.70 6.69 2.90
N ALA A 11 9.74 5.84 2.49
CA ALA A 11 9.75 5.17 1.19
C ALA A 11 8.80 5.87 0.21
N LEU A 12 9.26 7.01 -0.32
CA LEU A 12 8.71 7.80 -1.43
C LEU A 12 7.16 7.89 -1.53
N ALA A 13 6.55 8.89 -0.88
CA ALA A 13 5.20 9.34 -1.22
C ALA A 13 4.95 10.82 -0.84
N LEU A 14 4.18 11.50 -1.69
CA LEU A 14 3.78 12.90 -1.62
C LEU A 14 2.87 13.17 -0.41
N ALA A 15 3.03 14.32 0.26
CA ALA A 15 2.17 14.70 1.40
C ALA A 15 1.00 15.58 0.94
N VAL A 16 -0.22 15.01 0.91
CA VAL A 16 -1.47 15.79 0.79
C VAL A 16 -2.01 16.04 2.20
N ALA A 17 -2.20 17.31 2.55
CA ALA A 17 -2.81 17.70 3.82
C ALA A 17 -4.32 17.90 3.64
N PHE A 18 -5.14 17.12 4.35
CA PHE A 18 -6.56 17.44 4.54
C PHE A 18 -6.74 18.15 5.88
N ALA A 19 -7.20 19.40 5.83
CA ALA A 19 -7.66 20.14 6.99
C ALA A 19 -9.13 19.80 7.27
N PHE A 20 -9.48 19.55 8.53
CA PHE A 20 -10.86 19.61 8.99
C PHE A 20 -11.07 20.96 9.68
N ALA A 21 -12.00 21.75 9.14
CA ALA A 21 -12.35 23.07 9.65
C ALA A 21 -13.54 22.98 10.64
N GLY A 22 -13.53 23.86 11.64
CA GLY A 22 -14.64 24.12 12.55
C GLY A 22 -14.47 25.51 13.16
N ALA A 23 -15.36 26.43 12.79
CA ALA A 23 -15.32 27.86 13.16
C ALA A 23 -15.74 28.09 14.64
N ALA A 24 -15.63 29.27 15.26
CA ALA A 24 -15.58 30.63 14.69
C ALA A 24 -14.98 31.70 15.63
N ASN A 25 -14.61 32.86 15.04
CA ASN A 25 -14.40 34.21 15.61
C ASN A 25 -13.33 34.39 16.74
N ALA A 26 -12.59 35.50 16.91
CA ALA A 26 -12.14 36.65 16.10
C ALA A 26 -11.07 37.40 16.98
N GLN A 27 -10.28 38.43 16.60
CA GLN A 27 -10.04 39.19 15.36
C GLN A 27 -8.68 39.94 15.47
N THR A 28 -8.11 40.43 14.35
CA THR A 28 -7.00 41.43 14.24
C THR A 28 -5.60 41.05 14.79
N ALA A 29 -4.47 41.54 14.24
CA ALA A 29 -4.11 42.04 12.90
C ALA A 29 -2.57 42.11 12.79
N GLY A 30 -1.98 41.85 11.60
CA GLY A 30 -0.54 42.06 11.38
C GLY A 30 0.09 41.14 10.33
N ALA A 31 0.41 41.69 9.17
CA ALA A 31 1.27 41.11 8.12
C ALA A 31 2.38 42.16 7.80
N PRO A 32 3.50 41.84 7.12
CA PRO A 32 3.80 40.63 6.33
C PRO A 32 5.09 39.88 6.74
N GLY A 33 5.24 38.63 6.30
CA GLY A 33 6.46 37.85 6.56
C GLY A 33 6.53 36.53 5.79
N ALA A 34 7.25 36.56 4.66
CA ALA A 34 7.75 35.47 3.82
C ALA A 34 7.23 34.02 4.06
N LEU A 35 6.58 33.49 3.02
CA LEU A 35 6.55 32.05 2.73
C LEU A 35 7.99 31.53 2.68
N VAL A 36 8.33 30.52 3.49
CA VAL A 36 9.52 29.69 3.28
C VAL A 36 9.08 28.25 3.06
N GLU A 37 8.69 27.98 1.82
CA GLU A 37 8.69 26.62 1.30
C GLU A 37 10.13 26.12 1.25
N THR A 38 10.53 25.24 2.17
CA THR A 38 11.76 24.45 1.98
C THR A 38 11.40 23.18 1.21
N THR A 39 11.56 23.23 -0.11
CA THR A 39 11.57 22.07 -0.99
C THR A 39 12.59 21.01 -0.52
N PRO A 40 12.37 19.72 -0.83
CA PRO A 40 13.19 18.65 -0.28
C PRO A 40 14.58 18.61 -0.92
N ALA A 41 15.63 18.69 -0.10
CA ALA A 41 16.98 18.34 -0.54
C ALA A 41 17.03 16.84 -0.88
N ALA A 42 17.36 16.53 -2.13
CA ALA A 42 17.55 15.16 -2.62
C ALA A 42 18.94 14.60 -2.26
N ASN A 43 19.10 13.28 -2.44
CA ASN A 43 20.28 12.42 -2.15
C ASN A 43 20.40 11.95 -0.68
N ALA A 44 20.66 10.67 -0.37
CA ALA A 44 20.79 9.48 -1.22
C ALA A 44 20.46 8.16 -0.47
N LYS A 45 20.05 7.14 -1.25
CA LYS A 45 20.03 5.68 -0.94
C LYS A 45 19.87 5.24 0.53
N GLY A 46 18.62 5.13 0.99
CA GLY A 46 18.23 4.41 2.21
C GLY A 46 16.83 4.81 2.66
N GLU A 47 16.08 3.93 3.33
CA GLU A 47 14.87 4.33 4.06
C GLU A 47 15.28 5.19 5.27
N GLN A 48 15.36 6.50 5.07
CA GLN A 48 15.66 7.43 6.15
C GLN A 48 14.42 7.63 7.04
N VAL A 49 14.64 7.60 8.34
CA VAL A 49 13.66 7.91 9.37
C VAL A 49 13.80 9.37 9.76
N VAL A 50 12.77 10.16 9.48
CA VAL A 50 12.71 11.57 9.87
C VAL A 50 11.94 11.67 11.18
N ALA A 51 12.60 12.17 12.23
CA ALA A 51 11.99 12.49 13.51
C ALA A 51 11.84 14.00 13.63
N GLY A 52 10.61 14.49 13.82
CA GLY A 52 10.38 15.93 14.03
C GLY A 52 9.13 16.22 14.85
N GLY A 53 9.01 17.46 15.32
CA GLY A 53 7.99 17.86 16.29
C GLY A 53 8.59 18.65 17.44
N GLN A 54 7.81 18.88 18.49
CA GLN A 54 8.21 19.75 19.62
C GLN A 54 8.33 18.99 20.94
N VAL A 55 9.44 19.19 21.65
CA VAL A 55 9.74 18.61 22.97
C VAL A 55 10.08 19.72 23.99
N PRO A 56 9.86 19.50 25.30
CA PRO A 56 10.04 20.54 26.32
C PRO A 56 11.50 20.90 26.59
N ASP A 57 12.42 19.98 26.37
CA ASP A 57 13.83 20.10 26.73
C ASP A 57 14.75 19.27 25.82
N GLU A 58 16.03 19.62 25.84
CA GLU A 58 17.08 18.96 25.04
C GLU A 58 17.34 17.51 25.48
N ALA A 59 17.16 17.18 26.77
CA ALA A 59 17.33 15.82 27.27
C ALA A 59 16.31 14.86 26.63
N THR A 60 15.06 15.30 26.48
CA THR A 60 13.98 14.57 25.82
C THR A 60 14.26 14.43 24.31
N ARG A 61 14.79 15.47 23.65
CA ARG A 61 15.24 15.38 22.24
C ARG A 61 16.28 14.29 22.07
N VAL A 62 17.38 14.37 22.85
CA VAL A 62 18.48 13.39 22.80
C VAL A 62 17.96 11.98 23.08
N ALA A 63 17.15 11.79 24.12
CA ALA A 63 16.59 10.50 24.51
C ALA A 63 15.73 9.83 23.41
N VAL A 64 15.00 10.61 22.61
CA VAL A 64 14.21 10.11 21.47
C VAL A 64 15.12 9.78 20.28
N ILE A 65 16.05 10.67 19.94
CA ILE A 65 16.98 10.47 18.82
C ILE A 65 17.91 9.29 19.05
N GLU A 66 18.42 9.09 20.27
CA GLU A 66 19.22 7.91 20.63
C GLU A 66 18.43 6.60 20.52
N ALA A 67 17.17 6.58 20.96
CA ALA A 67 16.31 5.42 20.82
C ALA A 67 16.08 5.05 19.35
N LEU A 68 15.84 6.05 18.49
CA LEU A 68 15.70 5.84 17.04
C LEU A 68 17.03 5.39 16.39
N ARG A 69 18.16 6.02 16.76
CA ARG A 69 19.49 5.65 16.24
C ARG A 69 19.92 4.25 16.65
N ARG A 70 19.54 3.79 17.85
CA ARG A 70 19.77 2.40 18.32
C ARG A 70 19.08 1.37 17.41
N ILE A 71 17.95 1.72 16.83
CA ILE A 71 17.20 0.85 15.91
C ILE A 71 17.71 1.04 14.48
N TYR A 72 17.53 2.22 13.90
CA TYR A 72 17.73 2.45 12.47
C TYR A 72 19.19 2.71 12.08
N GLY A 73 20.07 2.95 13.05
CA GLY A 73 21.46 3.33 12.83
C GLY A 73 21.62 4.84 12.70
N ALA A 74 22.76 5.37 13.17
CA ALA A 74 23.01 6.82 13.24
C ALA A 74 22.92 7.53 11.87
N ALA A 75 23.33 6.86 10.79
CA ALA A 75 23.32 7.41 9.43
C ALA A 75 21.91 7.50 8.80
N ASN A 76 20.92 6.79 9.33
CA ASN A 76 19.57 6.70 8.75
C ASN A 76 18.52 7.52 9.52
N VAL A 77 18.91 8.26 10.57
CA VAL A 77 17.99 9.07 11.39
C VAL A 77 18.26 10.55 11.15
N VAL A 78 17.29 11.21 10.53
CA VAL A 78 17.29 12.66 10.32
C VAL A 78 16.53 13.33 11.47
N ASP A 79 17.24 14.16 12.21
CA ASP A 79 16.70 14.93 13.34
C ASP A 79 16.16 16.29 12.86
N LYS A 80 14.88 16.53 13.14
CA LYS A 80 14.14 17.77 12.95
C LYS A 80 13.26 18.07 14.17
N ILE A 81 13.69 17.64 15.36
CA ILE A 81 12.99 17.91 16.62
C ILE A 81 13.38 19.31 17.12
N GLU A 82 12.38 20.13 17.42
CA GLU A 82 12.51 21.46 18.00
C GLU A 82 12.32 21.40 19.53
N VAL A 83 13.15 22.12 20.27
CA VAL A 83 13.00 22.28 21.72
C VAL A 83 12.19 23.55 22.01
N VAL A 84 11.06 23.39 22.70
CA VAL A 84 10.08 24.45 22.95
C VAL A 84 9.60 24.37 24.41
N ASN A 85 10.19 25.21 25.27
CA ASN A 85 10.01 25.20 26.73
C ASN A 85 8.56 25.50 27.20
N THR A 86 7.62 25.83 26.31
CA THR A 86 6.19 26.06 26.61
C THR A 86 5.30 24.82 26.41
N VAL A 87 5.90 23.70 26.00
CA VAL A 87 5.19 22.42 25.77
C VAL A 87 5.09 21.63 27.07
N SER A 88 3.87 21.50 27.61
CA SER A 88 3.61 20.62 28.75
C SER A 88 3.41 19.17 28.28
N MET A 89 4.21 18.24 28.82
CA MET A 89 4.08 16.81 28.56
C MET A 89 3.47 16.07 29.76
N PRO A 90 2.74 14.95 29.53
CA PRO A 90 2.30 14.07 30.61
C PRO A 90 3.47 13.52 31.45
N ALA A 91 3.18 13.15 32.70
CA ALA A 91 4.17 12.47 33.54
C ALA A 91 4.68 11.18 32.87
N ASN A 92 5.99 10.92 33.00
CA ASN A 92 6.70 9.77 32.44
C ASN A 92 6.64 9.62 30.90
N TRP A 93 6.29 10.69 30.16
CA TRP A 93 6.15 10.66 28.69
C TRP A 93 7.38 10.08 27.99
N ALA A 94 8.59 10.57 28.30
CA ALA A 94 9.82 10.11 27.65
C ALA A 94 10.06 8.59 27.81
N ALA A 95 9.83 8.05 29.01
CA ALA A 95 9.95 6.61 29.28
C ALA A 95 8.89 5.79 28.52
N ASN A 96 7.68 6.30 28.37
CA ASN A 96 6.63 5.64 27.59
C ASN A 96 6.93 5.68 26.09
N VAL A 97 7.45 6.80 25.56
CA VAL A 97 7.88 6.89 24.15
C VAL A 97 9.04 5.94 23.85
N GLN A 98 10.04 5.85 24.74
CA GLN A 98 11.15 4.89 24.60
C GLN A 98 10.68 3.43 24.57
N ARG A 99 9.63 3.07 25.30
CA ARG A 99 9.04 1.70 25.28
C ARG A 99 8.36 1.35 23.96
N LEU A 100 7.92 2.35 23.19
CA LEU A 100 7.24 2.18 21.89
C LEU A 100 8.21 2.18 20.72
N ILE A 101 9.40 2.76 20.92
CA ILE A 101 10.52 2.69 19.98
C ILE A 101 11.18 1.31 20.14
N THR A 102 10.54 0.29 19.56
CA THR A 102 10.96 -1.11 19.59
C THR A 102 11.50 -1.57 18.23
N PRO A 103 12.36 -2.60 18.16
CA PRO A 103 12.91 -3.10 16.90
C PRO A 103 11.86 -3.44 15.83
N SER A 104 10.64 -3.83 16.24
CA SER A 104 9.53 -4.15 15.33
C SER A 104 9.02 -2.96 14.51
N LEU A 105 9.43 -1.72 14.83
CA LEU A 105 9.22 -0.58 13.93
C LEU A 105 10.01 -0.69 12.61
N LYS A 106 11.04 -1.55 12.53
CA LYS A 106 11.72 -1.88 11.25
C LYS A 106 10.86 -2.69 10.30
N ASP A 107 9.96 -3.50 10.84
CA ASP A 107 9.09 -4.38 10.05
C ASP A 107 7.87 -3.64 9.48
N ILE A 108 7.81 -2.30 9.68
CA ILE A 108 6.78 -1.38 9.21
C ILE A 108 7.35 -0.51 8.09
N HIS A 109 7.07 -0.88 6.85
CA HIS A 109 7.43 -0.12 5.66
C HIS A 109 6.44 1.03 5.43
N ARG A 110 6.91 2.13 4.81
CA ARG A 110 6.09 3.33 4.54
C ARG A 110 5.34 3.83 5.78
N GLY A 111 5.97 3.67 6.95
CA GLY A 111 5.35 3.87 8.25
C GLY A 111 5.31 5.32 8.69
N GLN A 112 4.28 5.70 9.43
CA GLN A 112 4.23 6.91 10.22
C GLN A 112 3.74 6.61 11.64
N PHE A 113 4.51 7.07 12.61
CA PHE A 113 4.18 7.06 14.02
C PHE A 113 4.01 8.51 14.50
N GLN A 114 2.91 8.80 15.18
CA GLN A 114 2.57 10.12 15.71
C GLN A 114 2.24 10.01 17.19
N ILE A 115 2.70 10.95 17.99
CA ILE A 115 2.42 11.03 19.44
C ILE A 115 1.93 12.45 19.74
N GLU A 116 0.69 12.58 20.21
CA GLU A 116 0.06 13.84 20.61
C GLU A 116 -0.47 13.75 22.04
N GLY A 117 0.34 14.21 23.01
CA GLY A 117 0.07 14.02 24.44
C GLY A 117 -0.01 12.55 24.83
N THR A 118 -1.23 12.08 25.15
CA THR A 118 -1.55 10.67 25.48
C THR A 118 -2.16 9.89 24.32
N GLN A 119 -2.42 10.53 23.17
CA GLN A 119 -2.91 9.86 21.97
C GLN A 119 -1.73 9.53 21.06
N MET A 120 -1.72 8.31 20.52
CA MET A 120 -0.67 7.80 19.66
C MET A 120 -1.32 7.21 18.41
N ALA A 121 -0.71 7.38 17.25
CA ALA A 121 -1.20 6.82 16.01
C ALA A 121 -0.06 6.13 15.25
N LEU A 122 -0.24 4.86 14.91
CA LEU A 122 0.70 4.09 14.13
C LEU A 122 0.05 3.62 12.82
N SER A 123 0.74 3.86 11.71
CA SER A 123 0.28 3.49 10.37
C SER A 123 1.47 3.01 9.53
N GLY A 124 1.21 2.19 8.51
CA GLY A 124 2.25 1.62 7.65
C GLY A 124 1.87 0.25 7.07
N GLU A 125 2.78 -0.33 6.30
CA GLU A 125 2.68 -1.67 5.69
C GLU A 125 3.55 -2.67 6.46
N VAL A 126 2.98 -3.81 6.85
CA VAL A 126 3.69 -4.89 7.57
C VAL A 126 3.61 -6.20 6.80
N GLY A 127 4.69 -6.99 6.78
CA GLY A 127 4.84 -8.11 5.84
C GLY A 127 3.81 -9.24 5.92
N ASN A 128 3.09 -9.40 7.04
CA ASN A 128 2.00 -10.38 7.17
C ASN A 128 1.09 -10.06 8.37
N GLU A 129 -0.06 -10.76 8.45
CA GLU A 129 -1.07 -10.54 9.48
C GLU A 129 -0.62 -10.96 10.89
N ALA A 130 0.15 -12.03 11.02
CA ALA A 130 0.66 -12.48 12.32
C ALA A 130 1.60 -11.44 12.95
N LEU A 131 2.49 -10.84 12.13
CA LEU A 131 3.34 -9.72 12.51
C LEU A 131 2.51 -8.49 12.89
N ARG A 132 1.44 -8.17 12.13
CA ARG A 132 0.53 -7.06 12.46
C ARG A 132 -0.07 -7.24 13.85
N GLN A 133 -0.62 -8.41 14.14
CA GLN A 133 -1.21 -8.74 15.44
C GLN A 133 -0.18 -8.68 16.56
N LYS A 134 1.05 -9.18 16.33
CA LYS A 134 2.15 -9.11 17.29
C LYS A 134 2.51 -7.67 17.64
N ILE A 135 2.73 -6.80 16.66
CA ILE A 135 3.06 -5.37 16.88
C ILE A 135 1.95 -4.68 17.71
N VAL A 136 0.69 -4.93 17.38
CA VAL A 136 -0.47 -4.37 18.10
C VAL A 136 -0.50 -4.83 19.55
N SER A 137 -0.29 -6.13 19.78
CA SER A 137 -0.30 -6.73 21.12
C SER A 137 0.87 -6.22 21.97
N ASP A 138 2.08 -6.20 21.41
CA ASP A 138 3.29 -5.71 22.08
C ASP A 138 3.11 -4.23 22.49
N MET A 139 2.59 -3.39 21.59
CA MET A 139 2.37 -1.98 21.89
C MET A 139 1.25 -1.77 22.91
N ALA A 140 0.12 -2.48 22.80
CA ALA A 140 -0.96 -2.42 23.78
C ALA A 140 -0.50 -2.82 25.19
N ASN A 141 0.31 -3.87 25.30
CA ASN A 141 0.87 -4.35 26.56
C ASN A 141 1.96 -3.42 27.13
N SER A 142 2.65 -2.66 26.29
CA SER A 142 3.68 -1.68 26.71
C SER A 142 3.12 -0.37 27.27
N LEU A 143 1.84 -0.09 27.03
CA LEU A 143 1.17 1.16 27.38
C LEU A 143 0.42 1.06 28.71
N ASN A 144 0.43 2.17 29.46
CA ASN A 144 -0.46 2.35 30.59
C ASN A 144 -1.90 2.67 30.09
N PRO A 145 -2.98 2.24 30.78
CA PRO A 145 -4.37 2.53 30.38
C PRO A 145 -4.73 4.00 30.12
N THR A 146 -3.92 4.95 30.59
CA THR A 146 -4.07 6.40 30.33
C THR A 146 -3.63 6.82 28.92
N TYR A 147 -2.98 5.95 28.15
CA TYR A 147 -2.54 6.20 26.78
C TYR A 147 -3.39 5.40 25.79
N THR A 148 -3.68 6.00 24.63
CA THR A 148 -4.51 5.39 23.59
C THR A 148 -3.72 5.29 22.29
N ILE A 149 -3.73 4.11 21.66
CA ILE A 149 -3.07 3.88 20.37
C ILE A 149 -4.08 3.59 19.26
N LYS A 150 -4.16 4.50 18.29
CA LYS A 150 -4.87 4.30 17.02
C LYS A 150 -3.99 3.50 16.07
N ASN A 151 -4.24 2.20 15.99
CA ASN A 151 -3.64 1.34 14.98
C ASN A 151 -4.28 1.59 13.61
N SER A 152 -3.45 1.76 12.59
CA SER A 152 -3.80 1.84 11.16
C SER A 152 -2.74 1.15 10.30
N LEU A 153 -2.10 0.11 10.83
CA LEU A 153 -1.26 -0.82 10.09
C LEU A 153 -2.10 -1.68 9.15
N ARG A 154 -1.59 -1.90 7.93
CA ARG A 154 -2.15 -2.79 6.91
C ARG A 154 -1.13 -3.85 6.50
N VAL A 155 -1.60 -5.01 6.07
CA VAL A 155 -0.77 -5.97 5.33
C VAL A 155 -0.92 -5.65 3.84
N PRO A 156 0.17 -5.45 3.08
CA PRO A 156 0.07 -5.39 1.64
C PRO A 156 -0.22 -6.80 1.13
N VAL A 157 -1.45 -7.05 0.69
CA VAL A 157 -1.73 -8.20 -0.18
C VAL A 157 -0.90 -7.99 -1.44
N SER A 158 -0.06 -8.97 -1.82
CA SER A 158 0.71 -8.85 -3.05
C SER A 158 -0.27 -8.66 -4.21
N GLU A 159 0.05 -7.77 -5.14
CA GLU A 159 -0.95 -7.32 -6.11
C GLU A 159 -1.45 -8.48 -6.99
N GLN A 160 -0.59 -9.48 -7.23
CA GLN A 160 -0.97 -10.74 -7.86
C GLN A 160 -2.03 -11.51 -7.05
N ILE A 161 -1.83 -11.72 -5.75
CA ILE A 161 -2.81 -12.42 -4.90
C ILE A 161 -4.14 -11.67 -4.86
N ALA A 162 -4.13 -10.34 -4.85
CA ALA A 162 -5.37 -9.55 -4.89
C ALA A 162 -6.14 -9.77 -6.21
N VAL A 163 -5.43 -9.88 -7.34
CA VAL A 163 -6.00 -10.16 -8.66
C VAL A 163 -6.48 -11.62 -8.78
N ASP A 164 -5.73 -12.58 -8.24
CA ASP A 164 -6.10 -14.01 -8.23
C ASP A 164 -7.34 -14.26 -7.35
N GLN A 165 -7.40 -13.62 -6.18
CA GLN A 165 -8.56 -13.64 -5.28
C GLN A 165 -9.78 -12.95 -5.90
N ALA A 166 -9.58 -11.87 -6.66
CA ALA A 166 -10.65 -11.22 -7.40
C ALA A 166 -11.23 -12.15 -8.48
N LEU A 167 -10.37 -12.90 -9.19
CA LEU A 167 -10.83 -13.87 -10.18
C LEU A 167 -11.53 -15.06 -9.49
N ALA A 168 -11.08 -15.46 -8.29
CA ALA A 168 -11.69 -16.49 -7.43
C ALA A 168 -11.90 -17.85 -8.12
N ASN A 169 -10.95 -18.25 -8.99
CA ASN A 169 -11.06 -19.41 -9.89
C ASN A 169 -12.26 -19.39 -10.86
N ARG A 170 -12.92 -18.24 -11.05
CA ARG A 170 -14.01 -18.08 -12.01
C ARG A 170 -13.45 -17.95 -13.43
N THR A 171 -14.13 -18.57 -14.39
CA THR A 171 -13.76 -18.47 -15.81
C THR A 171 -14.44 -17.26 -16.44
N ILE A 172 -13.66 -16.41 -17.13
CA ILE A 172 -14.21 -15.36 -18.01
C ILE A 172 -14.78 -16.04 -19.26
N GLU A 173 -16.09 -15.93 -19.43
CA GLU A 173 -16.85 -16.64 -20.46
C GLU A 173 -17.00 -15.85 -21.77
N PHE A 174 -16.98 -16.59 -22.88
CA PHE A 174 -17.15 -16.07 -24.23
C PHE A 174 -18.21 -16.88 -24.99
N GLU A 175 -18.89 -16.25 -25.95
CA GLU A 175 -19.80 -16.93 -26.87
C GLU A 175 -19.04 -18.00 -27.67
N LEU A 176 -19.73 -19.11 -28.01
CA LEU A 176 -19.12 -20.33 -28.55
C LEU A 176 -18.22 -20.05 -29.76
N GLY A 177 -16.98 -20.55 -29.72
CA GLY A 177 -16.00 -20.40 -30.81
C GLY A 177 -15.47 -18.97 -31.04
N SER A 178 -15.85 -17.99 -30.21
CA SER A 178 -15.56 -16.57 -30.45
C SER A 178 -14.75 -15.90 -29.33
N ALA A 179 -14.40 -14.64 -29.56
CA ALA A 179 -13.88 -13.71 -28.56
C ALA A 179 -14.94 -12.72 -28.00
N THR A 180 -16.22 -12.90 -28.33
CA THR A 180 -17.31 -12.08 -27.80
C THR A 180 -17.58 -12.46 -26.34
N LEU A 181 -17.43 -11.52 -25.41
CA LEU A 181 -17.70 -11.76 -23.99
C LEU A 181 -19.20 -11.98 -23.72
N THR A 182 -19.55 -13.01 -22.95
CA THR A 182 -20.94 -13.23 -22.51
C THR A 182 -21.36 -12.14 -21.50
N ARG A 183 -22.61 -12.17 -21.03
CA ARG A 183 -23.01 -11.34 -19.88
C ARG A 183 -22.17 -11.68 -18.63
N LYS A 184 -22.12 -12.97 -18.26
CA LYS A 184 -21.39 -13.45 -17.08
C LYS A 184 -19.88 -13.19 -17.15
N GLY A 185 -19.27 -13.29 -18.34
CA GLY A 185 -17.88 -12.90 -18.56
C GLY A 185 -17.63 -11.42 -18.32
N ARG A 186 -18.58 -10.54 -18.70
CA ARG A 186 -18.54 -9.10 -18.41
C ARG A 186 -18.76 -8.79 -16.93
N ASP A 187 -19.70 -9.48 -16.27
CA ASP A 187 -19.97 -9.28 -14.84
C ASP A 187 -18.71 -9.57 -13.99
N ILE A 188 -17.96 -10.63 -14.32
CA ILE A 188 -16.66 -10.92 -13.69
C ILE A 188 -15.65 -9.78 -13.93
N LEU A 189 -15.55 -9.26 -15.16
CA LEU A 189 -14.63 -8.17 -15.48
C LEU A 189 -15.00 -6.84 -14.79
N ASP A 190 -16.29 -6.62 -14.52
CA ASP A 190 -16.78 -5.48 -13.76
C ASP A 190 -16.36 -5.53 -12.29
N GLU A 191 -16.30 -6.72 -11.69
CA GLU A 191 -15.72 -6.91 -10.36
C GLU A 191 -14.18 -6.77 -10.35
N MET A 192 -13.51 -7.19 -11.42
CA MET A 192 -12.04 -7.08 -11.56
C MET A 192 -11.58 -5.63 -11.75
N ALA A 193 -12.32 -4.82 -12.52
CA ALA A 193 -11.92 -3.46 -12.88
C ALA A 193 -11.51 -2.55 -11.70
N PRO A 194 -12.30 -2.40 -10.61
CA PRO A 194 -11.93 -1.56 -9.46
C PRO A 194 -10.77 -2.11 -8.61
N ILE A 195 -10.33 -3.35 -8.85
CA ILE A 195 -9.17 -3.96 -8.19
C ILE A 195 -7.93 -3.67 -9.03
N LEU A 196 -8.01 -3.86 -10.35
CA LEU A 196 -6.96 -3.51 -11.30
C LEU A 196 -6.66 -2.00 -11.32
N GLN A 197 -7.67 -1.14 -11.17
CA GLN A 197 -7.49 0.33 -11.04
C GLN A 197 -6.66 0.76 -9.82
N LYS A 198 -6.53 -0.08 -8.79
CA LYS A 198 -5.73 0.22 -7.58
C LYS A 198 -4.25 -0.13 -7.75
N LEU A 199 -3.86 -0.71 -8.88
CA LEU A 199 -2.50 -1.17 -9.14
C LEU A 199 -1.60 -0.02 -9.65
N THR A 200 -1.10 0.79 -8.73
CA THR A 200 -0.21 1.91 -9.07
C THR A 200 1.20 1.44 -9.45
N ASN A 201 1.74 1.93 -10.58
CA ASN A 201 3.07 1.58 -11.11
C ASN A 201 3.27 0.07 -11.35
N LYS A 202 2.23 -0.59 -11.86
CA LYS A 202 2.24 -2.01 -12.27
C LYS A 202 1.77 -2.14 -13.71
N SER A 203 2.28 -3.18 -14.36
CA SER A 203 1.76 -3.68 -15.62
C SER A 203 0.94 -4.94 -15.34
N VAL A 204 -0.09 -5.22 -16.15
CA VAL A 204 -0.88 -6.45 -16.06
C VAL A 204 -0.97 -7.09 -17.44
N ALA A 205 -0.40 -8.29 -17.57
CA ALA A 205 -0.55 -9.10 -18.78
C ALA A 205 -1.81 -9.95 -18.68
N VAL A 206 -2.69 -9.82 -19.67
CA VAL A 206 -3.87 -10.66 -19.88
C VAL A 206 -3.47 -11.81 -20.81
N VAL A 207 -3.40 -13.03 -20.27
CA VAL A 207 -2.97 -14.22 -21.01
C VAL A 207 -4.18 -15.09 -21.33
N GLY A 208 -4.38 -15.36 -22.61
CA GLY A 208 -5.43 -16.25 -23.11
C GLY A 208 -4.93 -17.67 -23.28
N HIS A 209 -5.75 -18.65 -22.84
CA HIS A 209 -5.47 -20.07 -22.96
C HIS A 209 -6.65 -20.82 -23.60
N THR A 210 -6.36 -21.97 -24.23
CA THR A 210 -7.36 -22.91 -24.73
C THR A 210 -7.09 -24.32 -24.19
N ASP A 211 -8.04 -25.22 -24.38
CA ASP A 211 -7.73 -26.66 -24.39
C ASP A 211 -7.05 -27.06 -25.72
N ASN A 212 -6.76 -28.35 -25.87
CA ASN A 212 -6.11 -28.91 -27.07
C ASN A 212 -7.06 -29.28 -28.21
N ALA A 213 -8.35 -28.92 -28.17
CA ALA A 213 -9.29 -29.26 -29.24
C ALA A 213 -9.09 -28.35 -30.46
N GLY A 214 -9.09 -28.93 -31.66
CA GLY A 214 -8.87 -28.19 -32.91
C GLY A 214 -7.41 -27.91 -33.23
N SER A 215 -7.14 -26.99 -34.17
CA SER A 215 -5.76 -26.72 -34.61
C SER A 215 -5.03 -25.76 -33.66
N ARG A 216 -3.73 -25.99 -33.43
CA ARG A 216 -2.89 -25.10 -32.62
C ARG A 216 -2.91 -23.66 -33.13
N ALA A 217 -2.88 -23.45 -34.45
CA ALA A 217 -2.93 -22.12 -35.06
C ALA A 217 -4.26 -21.39 -34.76
N SER A 218 -5.39 -22.09 -34.90
CA SER A 218 -6.71 -21.57 -34.54
C SER A 218 -6.81 -21.21 -33.06
N ASN A 219 -6.23 -22.04 -32.18
CA ASN A 219 -6.24 -21.84 -30.74
C ASN A 219 -5.33 -20.68 -30.27
N LEU A 220 -4.17 -20.49 -30.90
CA LEU A 220 -3.32 -19.32 -30.69
C LEU A 220 -4.06 -18.03 -31.08
N ALA A 221 -4.68 -18.00 -32.27
CA ALA A 221 -5.47 -16.85 -32.71
C ALA A 221 -6.67 -16.58 -31.77
N LEU A 222 -7.46 -17.60 -31.44
CA LEU A 222 -8.62 -17.46 -30.57
C LEU A 222 -8.25 -16.98 -29.15
N SER A 223 -7.16 -17.50 -28.57
CA SER A 223 -6.68 -17.05 -27.26
C SER A 223 -6.17 -15.61 -27.29
N GLN A 224 -5.47 -15.18 -28.36
CA GLN A 224 -5.04 -13.80 -28.53
C GLN A 224 -6.25 -12.85 -28.63
N SER A 225 -7.21 -13.14 -29.52
CA SER A 225 -8.42 -12.32 -29.67
C SER A 225 -9.25 -12.24 -28.39
N ARG A 226 -9.28 -13.31 -27.58
CA ARG A 226 -9.94 -13.30 -26.26
C ARG A 226 -9.23 -12.42 -25.25
N ALA A 227 -7.90 -12.47 -25.19
CA ALA A 227 -7.11 -11.57 -24.34
C ALA A 227 -7.30 -10.10 -24.76
N GLU A 228 -7.34 -9.82 -26.07
CA GLU A 228 -7.62 -8.50 -26.63
C GLU A 228 -9.04 -8.01 -26.31
N ALA A 229 -10.06 -8.87 -26.41
CA ALA A 229 -11.43 -8.54 -26.02
C ALA A 229 -11.54 -8.20 -24.53
N VAL A 230 -10.85 -8.94 -23.66
CA VAL A 230 -10.75 -8.63 -22.22
C VAL A 230 -10.06 -7.28 -21.99
N LYS A 231 -8.91 -7.02 -22.64
CA LYS A 231 -8.24 -5.72 -22.56
C LYS A 231 -9.15 -4.59 -23.02
N GLY A 232 -9.80 -4.72 -24.18
CA GLY A 232 -10.72 -3.72 -24.72
C GLY A 232 -11.89 -3.41 -23.78
N TYR A 233 -12.46 -4.45 -23.17
CA TYR A 233 -13.52 -4.30 -22.18
C TYR A 233 -13.04 -3.54 -20.92
N LEU A 234 -11.88 -3.92 -20.39
CA LEU A 234 -11.27 -3.28 -19.21
C LEU A 234 -10.84 -1.82 -19.47
N VAL A 235 -10.36 -1.50 -20.67
CA VAL A 235 -10.10 -0.11 -21.09
C VAL A 235 -11.42 0.68 -21.14
N GLY A 236 -12.50 0.07 -21.64
CA GLY A 236 -13.85 0.64 -21.56
C GLY A 236 -14.38 0.86 -20.13
N LYS A 237 -13.78 0.20 -19.13
CA LYS A 237 -14.03 0.42 -17.69
C LYS A 237 -13.07 1.43 -17.05
N GLY A 238 -12.25 2.11 -17.85
CA GLY A 238 -11.36 3.18 -17.40
C GLY A 238 -9.97 2.72 -16.92
N ILE A 239 -9.53 1.51 -17.30
CA ILE A 239 -8.13 1.10 -17.07
C ILE A 239 -7.25 1.68 -18.18
N ASP A 240 -6.10 2.25 -17.81
CA ASP A 240 -5.13 2.78 -18.77
C ASP A 240 -4.62 1.68 -19.73
N PRO A 241 -4.83 1.81 -21.05
CA PRO A 241 -4.39 0.82 -22.04
C PRO A 241 -2.87 0.58 -22.06
N MET A 242 -2.05 1.49 -21.51
CA MET A 242 -0.60 1.32 -21.37
C MET A 242 -0.21 0.40 -20.21
N THR A 243 -1.08 0.23 -19.20
CA THR A 243 -0.83 -0.71 -18.10
C THR A 243 -1.21 -2.15 -18.46
N LEU A 244 -1.97 -2.36 -19.54
CA LEU A 244 -2.44 -3.68 -19.98
C LEU A 244 -1.66 -4.22 -21.18
N THR A 245 -1.15 -5.44 -21.10
CA THR A 245 -0.62 -6.19 -22.26
C THR A 245 -1.44 -7.46 -22.51
N THR A 246 -1.36 -8.04 -23.71
CA THR A 246 -2.14 -9.23 -24.11
C THR A 246 -1.26 -10.28 -24.77
N SER A 247 -1.52 -11.56 -24.49
CA SER A 247 -0.88 -12.67 -25.18
C SER A 247 -1.76 -13.93 -25.24
N GLY A 248 -1.94 -14.49 -26.43
CA GLY A 248 -2.54 -15.80 -26.64
C GLY A 248 -1.48 -16.88 -26.67
N VAL A 249 -1.55 -17.85 -25.74
CA VAL A 249 -0.64 -19.02 -25.72
C VAL A 249 -1.35 -20.32 -26.14
N GLY A 250 -2.62 -20.24 -26.54
CA GLY A 250 -3.39 -21.38 -27.04
C GLY A 250 -3.35 -22.58 -26.09
N PRO A 251 -3.04 -23.79 -26.59
CA PRO A 251 -2.98 -25.01 -25.78
C PRO A 251 -1.62 -25.22 -25.10
N ASP A 252 -0.63 -24.35 -25.33
CA ASP A 252 0.78 -24.62 -25.04
C ASP A 252 1.15 -24.47 -23.54
N GLN A 253 0.25 -23.94 -22.72
CA GLN A 253 0.42 -23.79 -21.26
C GLN A 253 -0.79 -24.36 -20.49
N PRO A 254 -0.97 -25.70 -20.48
CA PRO A 254 -2.04 -26.36 -19.75
C PRO A 254 -1.78 -26.34 -18.24
N VAL A 255 -2.84 -26.14 -17.45
CA VAL A 255 -2.83 -26.24 -15.97
C VAL A 255 -3.50 -27.52 -15.45
N ALA A 256 -4.12 -28.29 -16.35
CA ALA A 256 -4.71 -29.58 -16.09
C ALA A 256 -4.61 -30.49 -17.33
N SER A 257 -4.82 -31.81 -17.13
CA SER A 257 -4.79 -32.76 -18.24
C SER A 257 -5.93 -32.52 -19.23
N ASN A 258 -5.61 -32.39 -20.52
CA ASN A 258 -6.63 -32.27 -21.57
C ASN A 258 -7.43 -33.57 -21.83
N ALA A 259 -7.12 -34.67 -21.15
CA ALA A 259 -7.84 -35.93 -21.30
C ALA A 259 -9.30 -35.86 -20.79
N THR A 260 -9.56 -35.06 -19.73
CA THR A 260 -10.88 -34.94 -19.10
C THR A 260 -11.57 -33.62 -19.46
N ASP A 261 -12.91 -33.59 -19.42
CA ASP A 261 -13.67 -32.35 -19.63
C ASP A 261 -13.39 -31.28 -18.59
N ASP A 262 -13.20 -31.68 -17.32
CA ASP A 262 -12.76 -30.77 -16.25
C ASP A 262 -11.41 -30.11 -16.59
N GLY A 263 -10.41 -30.91 -16.97
CA GLY A 263 -9.08 -30.39 -17.28
C GLY A 263 -9.06 -29.52 -18.53
N ARG A 264 -9.84 -29.87 -19.56
CA ARG A 264 -10.10 -28.98 -20.71
C ARG A 264 -10.76 -27.67 -20.28
N SER A 265 -11.75 -27.73 -19.39
CA SER A 265 -12.42 -26.54 -18.85
C SER A 265 -11.46 -25.61 -18.12
N ARG A 266 -10.58 -26.15 -17.28
CA ARG A 266 -9.53 -25.40 -16.57
C ARG A 266 -8.47 -24.81 -17.52
N ASN A 267 -8.24 -25.44 -18.68
CA ASN A 267 -7.31 -24.91 -19.68
C ASN A 267 -7.93 -23.78 -20.52
N ARG A 268 -9.26 -23.75 -20.73
CA ARG A 268 -10.00 -22.64 -21.36
C ARG A 268 -10.17 -21.45 -20.40
N ARG A 269 -9.06 -20.78 -20.06
CA ARG A 269 -9.04 -19.67 -19.08
C ARG A 269 -8.46 -18.37 -19.63
N ILE A 270 -8.72 -17.29 -18.91
CA ILE A 270 -7.94 -16.05 -18.94
C ILE A 270 -7.14 -15.99 -17.64
N GLU A 271 -5.88 -15.62 -17.72
CA GLU A 271 -4.97 -15.45 -16.59
C GLU A 271 -4.46 -14.01 -16.57
N PHE A 272 -4.35 -13.41 -15.38
CA PHE A 272 -3.81 -12.06 -15.21
C PHE A 272 -2.47 -12.14 -14.47
N ARG A 273 -1.40 -11.59 -15.05
CA ARG A 273 -0.06 -11.59 -14.44
C ARG A 273 0.37 -10.15 -14.14
N VAL A 274 0.65 -9.84 -12.88
CA VAL A 274 1.06 -8.51 -12.43
C VAL A 274 2.58 -8.38 -12.50
N GLY A 275 3.07 -7.49 -13.36
CA GLY A 275 4.46 -7.09 -13.51
C GLY A 275 4.76 -5.72 -12.90
N ARG A 276 6.02 -5.31 -12.97
CA ARG A 276 6.40 -3.89 -12.86
C ARG A 276 6.29 -3.24 -14.23
N THR A 277 5.93 -1.96 -14.24
CA THR A 277 6.08 -1.07 -15.41
C THR A 277 7.51 -0.53 -15.47
#